data_AF-A0A950RLA4-F1
#
_entry.id   AF-A0A950RLA4-F1
#
_cell.length_a   1.000
_cell.length_b   1.000
_cell.length_c   1.000
_cell.angle_alpha   90.00
_cell.angle_beta   90.00
_cell.angle_gamma   90.00
#
_symmetry.space_group_name_H-M   'P 1'
#
loop_
_entity.id
_entity.type
_entity.pdbx_description
1 polymer ?
#
loop_
_entity_poly.entity_id
_entity_poly.type
_entity_poly.pdbx_seq_one_letter_code
_entity_poly.pdbx_strand_id
1 'polypeptide(L)'
;MAKKKTPSRKPAASARLSRLPSPSAQVMQVRHLDRAPKFVRPKRIHPRRILPLIPEGTERAFHSLTAPALLEMARPGMVRAAPAAGMLVLATHTELTSPATQQTASNVDEPSVAANDQVVFYTGNWYAAVSSDAGQTFQYLDPATAFKASDPPNASFCCDQIVHYIPQIDTFVWLLQYGNPAQSDNLQRLAFAKTADVVQGRWRLYDITTAFLGVPGAFLDFPDLAVGAHSLYVTTNIFPGGSRAGSAVVRIPLDSIASGQVAAKPFVSNELQSFRVAQHCGTRAFFAAHQDTSTLAVFSWDEADQAPTPTAVGVSRWIGGDGYVSRTPDGRRWLDRADPRITGATLAGNELWFAWSVDTGSNHRP
;
A
#
# COMPACT_ATOMS: atom_id res chain seq x y z
N MET A 1 20.94 -27.45 36.11
CA MET A 1 20.18 -26.36 35.46
C MET A 1 21.06 -25.71 34.40
N ALA A 2 20.90 -26.09 33.12
CA ALA A 2 21.67 -25.52 32.03
C ALA A 2 20.95 -24.28 31.48
N LYS A 3 21.60 -23.11 31.57
CA LYS A 3 21.12 -21.85 30.96
C LYS A 3 21.09 -22.03 29.44
N LYS A 4 19.89 -22.13 28.84
CA LYS A 4 19.71 -22.01 27.40
C LYS A 4 20.15 -20.61 26.98
N LYS A 5 21.27 -20.53 26.24
CA LYS A 5 21.67 -19.31 25.53
C LYS A 5 20.63 -19.03 24.45
N THR A 6 19.95 -17.89 24.56
CA THR A 6 19.15 -17.30 23.50
C THR A 6 20.06 -17.08 22.28
N PRO A 7 19.72 -17.57 21.08
CA PRO A 7 20.54 -17.31 19.90
C PRO A 7 20.49 -15.82 19.58
N SER A 8 21.65 -15.17 19.51
CA SER A 8 21.72 -13.78 19.03
C SER A 8 21.30 -13.76 17.56
N ARG A 9 20.13 -13.19 17.28
CA ARG A 9 19.64 -12.93 15.92
C ARG A 9 20.64 -12.02 15.20
N LYS A 10 21.21 -12.50 14.09
CA LYS A 10 21.98 -11.65 13.18
C LYS A 10 21.04 -10.58 12.60
N PRO A 11 21.39 -9.29 12.63
CA PRO A 11 20.62 -8.27 11.91
C PRO A 11 20.60 -8.60 10.42
N ALA A 12 19.47 -8.36 9.76
CA ALA A 12 19.35 -8.45 8.30
C ALA A 12 20.45 -7.61 7.65
N ALA A 13 21.14 -8.15 6.64
CA ALA A 13 22.24 -7.46 5.97
C ALA A 13 21.73 -6.16 5.32
N SER A 14 22.36 -5.03 5.63
CA SER A 14 22.06 -3.73 5.03
C SER A 14 22.36 -3.77 3.53
N ALA A 15 21.34 -3.63 2.69
CA ALA A 15 21.51 -3.52 1.25
C ALA A 15 22.11 -2.15 0.86
N ARG A 16 22.89 -2.11 -0.23
CA ARG A 16 23.42 -0.86 -0.80
C ARG A 16 22.36 -0.17 -1.65
N LEU A 17 22.51 1.15 -1.81
CA LEU A 17 21.73 1.92 -2.79
C LEU A 17 22.09 1.43 -4.20
N SER A 18 21.09 0.98 -4.96
CA SER A 18 21.26 0.36 -6.27
C SER A 18 20.21 0.88 -7.24
N ARG A 19 20.54 0.97 -8.53
CA ARG A 19 19.58 1.40 -9.57
C ARG A 19 18.45 0.39 -9.72
N LEU A 20 17.21 0.87 -9.87
CA LEU A 20 16.10 0.02 -10.25
C LEU A 20 16.14 -0.28 -11.76
N PRO A 21 15.85 -1.52 -12.18
CA PRO A 21 15.64 -1.85 -13.58
C PRO A 21 14.55 -0.98 -14.21
N SER A 22 14.83 -0.44 -15.41
CA SER A 22 13.86 0.29 -16.24
C SER A 22 13.43 -0.62 -17.40
N PRO A 23 12.19 -1.13 -17.43
CA PRO A 23 11.74 -2.04 -18.50
C PRO A 23 11.55 -1.33 -19.85
N SER A 24 11.57 0.00 -19.88
CA SER A 24 11.60 0.81 -21.09
C SER A 24 12.63 1.93 -20.95
N ALA A 25 13.36 2.22 -22.02
CA ALA A 25 14.22 3.41 -22.10
C ALA A 25 13.42 4.67 -22.52
N GLN A 26 12.22 4.48 -23.08
CA GLN A 26 11.35 5.54 -23.56
C GLN A 26 10.20 5.79 -22.59
N VAL A 27 9.68 7.00 -22.61
CA VAL A 27 8.43 7.35 -21.93
C VAL A 27 7.30 6.56 -22.57
N MET A 28 6.53 5.84 -21.75
CA MET A 28 5.40 5.03 -22.17
C MET A 28 4.17 5.90 -22.34
N GLN A 29 3.50 5.75 -23.47
CA GLN A 29 2.24 6.41 -23.77
C GLN A 29 1.08 5.47 -23.46
N VAL A 30 0.28 5.82 -22.47
CA VAL A 30 -0.97 5.15 -22.08
C VAL A 30 -2.14 5.88 -22.73
N ARG A 31 -3.14 5.10 -23.13
CA ARG A 31 -4.37 5.63 -23.74
C ARG A 31 -5.43 5.89 -22.67
N HIS A 32 -6.04 7.07 -22.74
CA HIS A 32 -7.25 7.40 -21.99
C HIS A 32 -8.50 6.84 -22.71
N LEU A 33 -9.41 6.27 -21.94
CA LEU A 33 -10.62 5.60 -22.38
C LEU A 33 -11.85 6.36 -21.86
N ASP A 34 -12.94 6.34 -22.63
CA ASP A 34 -14.19 7.02 -22.25
C ASP A 34 -14.99 6.29 -21.15
N ARG A 35 -14.63 5.04 -20.87
CA ARG A 35 -15.26 4.18 -19.87
C ARG A 35 -14.24 3.22 -19.27
N ALA A 36 -14.52 2.76 -18.05
CA ALA A 36 -13.72 1.74 -17.39
C ALA A 36 -13.54 0.51 -18.31
N PRO A 37 -12.38 -0.16 -18.27
CA PRO A 37 -12.20 -1.40 -19.02
C PRO A 37 -13.26 -2.42 -18.58
N LYS A 38 -13.62 -3.34 -19.47
CA LYS A 38 -14.41 -4.50 -19.04
C LYS A 38 -13.48 -5.51 -18.41
N PHE A 39 -13.74 -5.90 -17.16
CA PHE A 39 -12.94 -6.95 -16.55
C PHE A 39 -13.14 -8.27 -17.31
N VAL A 40 -12.04 -8.81 -17.83
CA VAL A 40 -12.00 -10.13 -18.45
C VAL A 40 -11.26 -11.05 -17.48
N ARG A 41 -12.01 -11.90 -16.78
CA ARG A 41 -11.43 -12.85 -15.84
C ARG A 41 -10.38 -13.73 -16.54
N PRO A 42 -9.12 -13.73 -16.08
CA PRO A 42 -8.09 -14.60 -16.66
C PRO A 42 -8.48 -16.08 -16.52
N LYS A 43 -8.09 -16.89 -17.53
CA LYS A 43 -8.31 -18.36 -17.49
C LYS A 43 -7.58 -19.02 -16.31
N ARG A 44 -6.44 -18.46 -15.91
CA ARG A 44 -5.66 -18.86 -14.75
C ARG A 44 -5.22 -17.60 -14.03
N ILE A 45 -5.46 -17.57 -12.72
CA ILE A 45 -4.89 -16.60 -11.80
C ILE A 45 -3.90 -17.34 -10.91
N HIS A 46 -2.88 -16.66 -10.42
CA HIS A 46 -1.99 -17.26 -9.41
C HIS A 46 -2.81 -17.65 -8.17
N PRO A 47 -2.40 -18.69 -7.42
CA PRO A 47 -3.09 -19.05 -6.18
C PRO A 47 -3.00 -17.91 -5.17
N ARG A 48 -4.02 -17.80 -4.30
CA ARG A 48 -4.00 -16.89 -3.15
C ARG A 48 -2.82 -17.24 -2.25
N ARG A 49 -2.05 -16.24 -1.85
CA ARG A 49 -1.06 -16.37 -0.78
C ARG A 49 -1.73 -16.05 0.56
N ILE A 50 -1.50 -16.90 1.55
CA ILE A 50 -2.08 -16.77 2.88
C ILE A 50 -0.97 -16.34 3.82
N LEU A 51 -1.17 -15.20 4.48
CA LEU A 51 -0.30 -14.72 5.54
C LEU A 51 -0.44 -15.64 6.75
N PRO A 52 0.66 -16.01 7.43
CA PRO A 52 0.61 -16.64 8.74
C PRO A 52 -0.24 -15.82 9.71
N LEU A 53 -0.94 -16.53 10.60
CA LEU A 53 -1.62 -15.90 11.72
C LEU A 53 -0.60 -15.17 12.59
N ILE A 54 -1.00 -14.02 13.12
CA ILE A 54 -0.20 -13.27 14.09
C ILE A 54 -0.17 -14.10 15.39
N PRO A 55 1.02 -14.39 15.95
CA PRO A 55 1.13 -15.13 17.20
C PRO A 55 0.41 -14.43 18.35
N GLU A 56 -0.15 -15.20 19.26
CA GLU A 56 -0.80 -14.65 20.44
C GLU A 56 0.22 -13.97 21.37
N GLY A 57 -0.08 -12.73 21.75
CA GLY A 57 0.70 -11.94 22.68
C GLY A 57 0.27 -12.11 24.14
N THR A 58 1.03 -11.50 25.06
CA THR A 58 0.70 -11.51 26.49
C THR A 58 -0.45 -10.56 26.79
N GLU A 59 -1.35 -10.94 27.70
CA GLU A 59 -2.32 -9.98 28.24
C GLU A 59 -1.61 -8.81 28.93
N ARG A 60 -2.09 -7.59 28.73
CA ARG A 60 -1.48 -6.36 29.26
C ARG A 60 -2.42 -5.73 30.29
N ALA A 61 -1.85 -5.07 31.30
CA ALA A 61 -2.63 -4.39 32.33
C ALA A 61 -3.38 -3.14 31.83
N PHE A 62 -3.09 -2.67 30.60
CA PHE A 62 -3.72 -1.49 30.02
C PHE A 62 -4.57 -1.87 28.80
N HIS A 63 -5.71 -1.21 28.68
CA HIS A 63 -6.64 -1.34 27.56
C HIS A 63 -6.71 -0.04 26.77
N SER A 64 -7.20 -0.12 25.54
CA SER A 64 -7.22 1.03 24.63
C SER A 64 -8.38 1.98 24.99
N LEU A 65 -8.06 3.18 25.48
CA LEU A 65 -9.02 4.16 26.03
C LEU A 65 -9.64 5.13 25.00
N THR A 66 -9.34 5.00 23.71
CA THR A 66 -9.81 5.93 22.67
C THR A 66 -11.33 5.86 22.48
N ALA A 67 -11.99 7.01 22.56
CA ALA A 67 -13.41 7.18 22.23
C ALA A 67 -13.67 6.94 20.73
N PRO A 68 -14.89 6.52 20.33
CA PRO A 68 -15.26 6.39 18.92
C PRO A 68 -15.22 7.75 18.21
N ALA A 69 -14.70 7.77 16.98
CA ALA A 69 -14.81 8.93 16.10
C ALA A 69 -16.23 9.06 15.54
N LEU A 70 -16.76 10.28 15.47
CA LEU A 70 -18.07 10.59 14.87
C LEU A 70 -17.89 11.26 13.51
N LEU A 71 -18.62 10.79 12.50
CA LEU A 71 -18.67 11.41 11.17
C LEU A 71 -20.00 12.18 11.03
N GLU A 72 -19.93 13.48 10.77
CA GLU A 72 -21.11 14.29 10.43
C GLU A 72 -21.20 14.48 8.90
N MET A 73 -22.36 14.15 8.32
CA MET A 73 -22.63 14.44 6.91
C MET A 73 -23.03 15.91 6.74
N ALA A 74 -22.38 16.61 5.80
CA ALA A 74 -22.76 17.97 5.45
C ALA A 74 -24.19 18.00 4.86
N ARG A 75 -25.06 18.87 5.39
CA ARG A 75 -26.39 19.11 4.81
C ARG A 75 -26.27 20.13 3.66
N PRO A 76 -26.84 19.85 2.48
CA PRO A 76 -26.83 20.83 1.39
C PRO A 76 -27.58 22.11 1.79
N GLY A 77 -26.99 23.28 1.53
CA GLY A 77 -27.63 24.60 1.71
C GLY A 77 -27.21 25.43 2.93
N MET A 78 -26.29 24.95 3.78
CA MET A 78 -25.71 25.80 4.84
C MET A 78 -24.40 26.44 4.37
N VAL A 79 -24.33 27.77 4.41
CA VAL A 79 -23.08 28.54 4.32
C VAL A 79 -22.19 28.11 5.48
N ARG A 80 -21.05 27.49 5.17
CA ARG A 80 -20.15 26.95 6.19
C ARG A 80 -19.34 28.07 6.84
N ALA A 81 -19.53 28.27 8.15
CA ALA A 81 -18.43 28.65 9.02
C ALA A 81 -17.32 27.59 8.88
N ALA A 82 -16.06 27.98 9.10
CA ALA A 82 -14.95 27.02 9.13
C ALA A 82 -15.33 25.83 10.03
N PRO A 83 -15.08 24.57 9.60
CA PRO A 83 -15.38 23.41 10.42
C PRO A 83 -14.72 23.57 11.79
N ALA A 84 -15.44 23.22 12.86
CA ALA A 84 -14.81 23.10 14.16
C ALA A 84 -13.63 22.12 14.07
N ALA A 85 -12.61 22.32 14.90
CA ALA A 85 -11.47 21.41 14.96
C ALA A 85 -11.97 19.95 15.12
N GLY A 86 -11.53 19.06 14.24
CA GLY A 86 -11.95 17.65 14.23
C GLY A 86 -13.15 17.30 13.35
N MET A 87 -13.74 18.25 12.60
CA MET A 87 -14.81 17.95 11.64
C MET A 87 -14.30 17.70 10.22
N LEU A 88 -14.71 16.59 9.62
CA LEU A 88 -14.47 16.25 8.20
C LEU A 88 -15.54 16.88 7.30
N VAL A 89 -15.14 17.39 6.14
CA VAL A 89 -15.97 18.32 5.37
C VAL A 89 -16.59 17.81 4.07
N LEU A 90 -16.28 16.69 3.41
CA LEU A 90 -16.85 16.33 2.08
C LEU A 90 -17.14 17.52 1.13
N ALA A 91 -16.10 17.97 0.41
CA ALA A 91 -16.20 19.09 -0.53
C ALA A 91 -16.96 18.72 -1.81
N THR A 92 -16.66 17.55 -2.37
CA THR A 92 -17.25 17.04 -3.61
C THR A 92 -17.63 15.58 -3.43
N HIS A 93 -18.76 15.18 -4.00
CA HIS A 93 -19.20 13.80 -4.04
C HIS A 93 -19.54 13.44 -5.49
N THR A 94 -18.67 12.63 -6.10
CA THR A 94 -18.82 12.18 -7.49
C THR A 94 -19.07 10.68 -7.47
N GLU A 95 -20.19 10.25 -8.06
CA GLU A 95 -20.53 8.83 -8.17
C GLU A 95 -19.69 8.14 -9.25
N LEU A 96 -19.04 7.02 -8.90
CA LEU A 96 -18.22 6.23 -9.81
C LEU A 96 -19.05 5.16 -10.53
N THR A 97 -19.90 5.58 -11.46
CA THR A 97 -20.85 4.68 -12.14
C THR A 97 -20.20 3.71 -13.14
N SER A 98 -19.09 4.10 -13.79
CA SER A 98 -18.48 3.25 -14.82
C SER A 98 -17.86 1.96 -14.25
N PRO A 99 -17.09 1.96 -13.15
CA PRO A 99 -16.59 0.71 -12.57
C PRO A 99 -17.71 -0.27 -12.16
N ALA A 100 -18.82 0.26 -11.63
CA ALA A 100 -19.99 -0.53 -11.29
C ALA A 100 -20.66 -1.15 -12.53
N THR A 101 -20.93 -0.35 -13.56
CA THR A 101 -21.58 -0.82 -14.80
C THR A 101 -20.70 -1.76 -15.63
N GLN A 102 -19.37 -1.59 -15.58
CA GLN A 102 -18.40 -2.46 -16.25
C GLN A 102 -17.99 -3.68 -15.41
N GLN A 103 -18.57 -3.84 -14.21
CA GLN A 103 -18.32 -4.97 -13.30
C GLN A 103 -16.83 -5.13 -12.95
N THR A 104 -16.12 -4.01 -12.80
CA THR A 104 -14.71 -4.01 -12.38
C THR A 104 -14.54 -3.80 -10.88
N ALA A 105 -15.58 -3.32 -10.18
CA ALA A 105 -15.61 -3.27 -8.73
C ALA A 105 -15.71 -4.69 -8.12
N SER A 106 -15.06 -4.93 -6.98
CA SER A 106 -15.05 -6.26 -6.35
C SER A 106 -14.97 -6.25 -4.82
N ASN A 107 -15.07 -7.42 -4.18
CA ASN A 107 -14.81 -7.55 -2.73
C ASN A 107 -13.31 -7.61 -2.38
N VAL A 108 -12.45 -7.49 -3.39
CA VAL A 108 -11.00 -7.31 -3.29
C VAL A 108 -10.64 -6.05 -4.08
N ASP A 109 -11.42 -4.98 -3.95
CA ASP A 109 -11.24 -3.79 -4.80
C ASP A 109 -9.94 -3.05 -4.52
N GLU A 110 -9.53 -3.05 -3.25
CA GLU A 110 -8.30 -2.44 -2.75
C GLU A 110 -8.07 -1.03 -3.33
N PRO A 111 -9.02 -0.10 -3.13
CA PRO A 111 -8.99 1.18 -3.80
C PRO A 111 -7.86 2.07 -3.27
N SER A 112 -7.30 2.87 -4.15
CA SER A 112 -6.29 3.89 -3.83
C SER A 112 -6.60 5.18 -4.56
N VAL A 113 -6.25 6.32 -3.96
CA VAL A 113 -6.47 7.64 -4.55
C VAL A 113 -5.29 8.56 -4.24
N ALA A 114 -4.90 9.33 -5.25
CA ALA A 114 -3.95 10.42 -5.15
C ALA A 114 -4.54 11.65 -5.80
N ALA A 115 -4.30 12.82 -5.23
CA ALA A 115 -4.76 14.07 -5.79
C ALA A 115 -3.76 15.19 -5.58
N ASN A 116 -3.79 16.14 -6.50
CA ASN A 116 -3.36 17.51 -6.27
C ASN A 116 -4.49 18.47 -6.69
N ASP A 117 -4.21 19.75 -6.81
CA ASP A 117 -5.24 20.76 -7.13
C ASP A 117 -5.88 20.60 -8.51
N GLN A 118 -5.25 19.85 -9.43
CA GLN A 118 -5.70 19.70 -10.83
C GLN A 118 -6.15 18.27 -11.15
N VAL A 119 -5.36 17.31 -10.70
CA VAL A 119 -5.49 15.90 -11.07
C VAL A 119 -5.99 15.09 -9.88
N VAL A 120 -7.02 14.28 -10.11
CA VAL A 120 -7.42 13.19 -9.21
C VAL A 120 -7.17 11.88 -9.94
N PHE A 121 -6.33 11.02 -9.37
CA PHE A 121 -6.08 9.68 -9.87
C PHE A 121 -6.57 8.67 -8.85
N TYR A 122 -7.51 7.80 -9.23
CA TYR A 122 -7.92 6.66 -8.41
C TYR A 122 -7.74 5.32 -9.13
N THR A 123 -7.60 4.28 -8.34
CA THR A 123 -7.47 2.89 -8.78
C THR A 123 -8.37 1.99 -7.94
N GLY A 124 -8.80 0.89 -8.54
CA GLY A 124 -9.15 -0.36 -7.85
C GLY A 124 -8.57 -1.51 -8.66
N ASN A 125 -8.58 -2.74 -8.17
CA ASN A 125 -7.75 -3.83 -8.70
C ASN A 125 -7.79 -4.03 -10.23
N TRP A 126 -8.88 -3.73 -10.92
CA TRP A 126 -8.97 -3.92 -12.37
C TRP A 126 -9.40 -2.67 -13.15
N TYR A 127 -9.27 -1.50 -12.55
CA TYR A 127 -9.56 -0.23 -13.23
C TYR A 127 -8.72 0.90 -12.63
N ALA A 128 -8.52 1.93 -13.44
CA ALA A 128 -7.91 3.16 -12.97
C ALA A 128 -8.55 4.33 -13.72
N ALA A 129 -8.59 5.51 -13.12
CA ALA A 129 -9.15 6.69 -13.78
C ALA A 129 -8.50 7.98 -13.30
N VAL A 130 -8.33 8.91 -14.25
CA VAL A 130 -7.73 10.22 -14.07
C VAL A 130 -8.77 11.27 -14.38
N SER A 131 -8.92 12.22 -13.46
CA SER A 131 -9.56 13.51 -13.70
C SER A 131 -8.49 14.57 -13.91
N SER A 132 -8.73 15.50 -14.83
CA SER A 132 -7.94 16.72 -15.04
C SER A 132 -8.72 18.00 -14.70
N ASP A 133 -9.87 17.86 -14.04
CA ASP A 133 -10.82 18.92 -13.72
C ASP A 133 -11.25 18.88 -12.24
N ALA A 134 -10.31 18.51 -11.36
CA ALA A 134 -10.49 18.41 -9.91
C ALA A 134 -11.60 17.43 -9.46
N GLY A 135 -11.75 16.31 -10.18
CA GLY A 135 -12.67 15.21 -9.84
C GLY A 135 -14.10 15.39 -10.34
N GLN A 136 -14.36 16.35 -11.24
CA GLN A 136 -15.68 16.54 -11.84
C GLN A 136 -15.98 15.48 -12.91
N THR A 137 -15.01 15.18 -13.77
CA THR A 137 -15.10 14.12 -14.78
C THR A 137 -13.85 13.25 -14.79
N PHE A 138 -14.00 12.01 -15.27
CA PHE A 138 -12.92 11.02 -15.27
C PHE A 138 -12.78 10.35 -16.62
N GLN A 139 -11.54 10.25 -17.10
CA GLN A 139 -11.13 9.35 -18.16
C GLN A 139 -10.47 8.11 -17.56
N TYR A 140 -10.64 6.97 -18.20
CA TYR A 140 -10.24 5.69 -17.65
C TYR A 140 -8.94 5.18 -18.28
N LEU A 141 -8.22 4.38 -17.51
CA LEU A 141 -7.04 3.65 -17.95
C LEU A 141 -7.31 2.16 -17.72
N ASP A 142 -6.77 1.33 -18.61
CA ASP A 142 -6.78 -0.11 -18.42
C ASP A 142 -5.41 -0.57 -17.90
N PRO A 143 -5.26 -0.90 -16.60
CA PRO A 143 -3.98 -1.34 -16.06
C PRO A 143 -3.45 -2.61 -16.74
N ALA A 144 -4.32 -3.45 -17.31
CA ALA A 144 -3.92 -4.68 -17.99
C ALA A 144 -3.28 -4.45 -19.37
N THR A 145 -3.48 -3.27 -19.96
CA THR A 145 -2.94 -2.92 -21.27
C THR A 145 -2.04 -1.70 -21.27
N ALA A 146 -2.08 -0.85 -20.23
CA ALA A 146 -1.35 0.40 -20.11
C ALA A 146 0.15 0.27 -20.42
N PHE A 147 0.80 -0.77 -19.91
CA PHE A 147 2.24 -0.97 -20.04
C PHE A 147 2.63 -2.27 -20.74
N LYS A 148 1.68 -2.91 -21.44
CA LYS A 148 1.85 -4.26 -22.01
C LYS A 148 3.08 -4.43 -22.90
N ALA A 149 3.46 -3.37 -23.63
CA ALA A 149 4.64 -3.39 -24.50
C ALA A 149 5.97 -3.49 -23.73
N SER A 150 5.97 -3.24 -22.42
CA SER A 150 7.13 -3.32 -21.53
C SER A 150 6.96 -4.41 -20.46
N ASP A 151 5.96 -5.28 -20.58
CA ASP A 151 5.76 -6.38 -19.64
C ASP A 151 6.87 -7.44 -19.81
N PRO A 152 7.42 -7.98 -18.71
CA PRO A 152 8.36 -9.08 -18.80
C PRO A 152 7.72 -10.32 -19.44
N PRO A 153 8.53 -11.20 -20.06
CA PRO A 153 8.03 -12.49 -20.55
C PRO A 153 7.34 -13.27 -19.42
N ASN A 154 6.10 -13.69 -19.65
CA ASN A 154 5.27 -14.49 -18.72
C ASN A 154 4.79 -13.76 -17.46
N ALA A 155 4.96 -12.44 -17.37
CA ALA A 155 4.32 -11.64 -16.34
C ALA A 155 3.27 -10.72 -16.98
N SER A 156 2.18 -10.48 -16.25
CA SER A 156 1.17 -9.50 -16.63
C SER A 156 0.70 -8.79 -15.38
N PHE A 157 0.11 -7.62 -15.55
CA PHE A 157 -0.67 -6.99 -14.49
C PHE A 157 -1.65 -8.00 -13.86
N CYS A 158 -1.71 -7.99 -12.53
CA CYS A 158 -2.62 -8.85 -11.77
C CYS A 158 -3.84 -8.08 -11.27
N CYS A 159 -3.58 -7.09 -10.40
CA CYS A 159 -4.55 -6.67 -9.40
C CYS A 159 -4.08 -5.42 -8.63
N ASP A 160 -3.37 -5.58 -7.50
CA ASP A 160 -3.12 -4.50 -6.55
C ASP A 160 -2.53 -3.26 -7.22
N GLN A 161 -3.10 -2.11 -6.88
CA GLN A 161 -2.67 -0.81 -7.37
C GLN A 161 -2.66 0.20 -6.24
N ILE A 162 -1.59 0.98 -6.16
CA ILE A 162 -1.48 2.10 -5.23
C ILE A 162 -1.07 3.33 -6.02
N VAL A 163 -1.78 4.44 -5.81
CA VAL A 163 -1.43 5.73 -6.38
C VAL A 163 -1.08 6.70 -5.27
N HIS A 164 -0.05 7.52 -5.48
CA HIS A 164 0.35 8.57 -4.55
C HIS A 164 0.86 9.79 -5.32
N TYR A 165 0.65 10.99 -4.77
CA TYR A 165 1.25 12.22 -5.27
C TYR A 165 2.41 12.66 -4.38
N ILE A 166 3.54 13.03 -4.98
CA ILE A 166 4.74 13.55 -4.31
C ILE A 166 4.84 15.05 -4.62
N PRO A 167 4.38 15.93 -3.72
CA PRO A 167 4.34 17.37 -4.00
C PRO A 167 5.73 17.99 -4.21
N GLN A 168 6.78 17.46 -3.56
CA GLN A 168 8.14 18.00 -3.60
C GLN A 168 8.76 17.97 -5.02
N ILE A 169 8.28 17.09 -5.89
CA ILE A 169 8.81 16.92 -7.25
C ILE A 169 7.70 16.91 -8.32
N ASP A 170 6.49 17.34 -7.95
CA ASP A 170 5.29 17.32 -8.80
C ASP A 170 5.15 16.00 -9.57
N THR A 171 5.07 14.88 -8.85
CA THR A 171 5.08 13.55 -9.48
C THR A 171 4.04 12.64 -8.87
N PHE A 172 3.17 12.10 -9.71
CA PHE A 172 2.34 10.95 -9.39
C PHE A 172 3.16 9.66 -9.53
N VAL A 173 2.93 8.75 -8.60
CA VAL A 173 3.42 7.38 -8.62
C VAL A 173 2.22 6.47 -8.78
N TRP A 174 2.28 5.57 -9.75
CA TRP A 174 1.34 4.48 -9.91
C TRP A 174 2.09 3.17 -9.75
N LEU A 175 1.85 2.51 -8.62
CA LEU A 175 2.40 1.20 -8.29
C LEU A 175 1.42 0.14 -8.75
N LEU A 176 1.89 -0.83 -9.53
CA LEU A 176 1.11 -1.93 -10.08
C LEU A 176 1.73 -3.27 -9.72
N GLN A 177 0.92 -4.15 -9.16
CA GLN A 177 1.31 -5.53 -8.92
C GLN A 177 1.19 -6.38 -10.16
N TYR A 178 2.30 -7.02 -10.51
CA TYR A 178 2.35 -8.00 -11.57
C TYR A 178 2.24 -9.40 -10.99
N GLY A 179 1.75 -10.34 -11.79
CA GLY A 179 1.68 -11.75 -11.45
C GLY A 179 2.21 -12.62 -12.58
N ASN A 180 2.73 -13.80 -12.22
CA ASN A 180 3.06 -14.86 -13.15
C ASN A 180 2.18 -16.08 -12.83
N PRO A 181 1.20 -16.44 -13.67
CA PRO A 181 0.32 -17.58 -13.40
C PRO A 181 1.04 -18.94 -13.35
N ALA A 182 2.25 -19.03 -13.91
CA ALA A 182 3.01 -20.28 -14.02
C ALA A 182 4.14 -20.41 -12.99
N GLN A 183 4.47 -19.34 -12.25
CA GLN A 183 5.63 -19.32 -11.34
C GLN A 183 5.26 -18.67 -10.00
N SER A 184 6.10 -18.91 -9.00
CA SER A 184 6.01 -18.20 -7.72
C SER A 184 6.65 -16.81 -7.77
N ASP A 185 7.31 -16.44 -8.86
CA ASP A 185 8.04 -15.17 -9.03
C ASP A 185 7.20 -14.08 -9.71
N ASN A 186 7.31 -12.83 -9.25
CA ASN A 186 6.66 -11.66 -9.84
C ASN A 186 7.44 -10.35 -9.54
N LEU A 187 6.81 -9.20 -9.78
CA LEU A 187 7.40 -7.89 -9.53
C LEU A 187 6.35 -6.87 -9.09
N GLN A 188 6.84 -5.76 -8.54
CA GLN A 188 6.08 -4.54 -8.33
C GLN A 188 6.58 -3.48 -9.31
N ARG A 189 5.69 -2.94 -10.16
CA ARG A 189 6.04 -1.92 -11.17
C ARG A 189 5.69 -0.53 -10.66
N LEU A 190 6.63 0.38 -10.72
CA LEU A 190 6.46 1.81 -10.46
C LEU A 190 6.39 2.57 -11.77
N ALA A 191 5.30 3.31 -11.98
CA ALA A 191 5.15 4.27 -13.05
C ALA A 191 5.16 5.70 -12.48
N PHE A 192 6.07 6.54 -12.97
CA PHE A 192 6.20 7.94 -12.54
C PHE A 192 5.81 8.90 -13.66
N ALA A 193 4.98 9.89 -13.33
CA ALA A 193 4.56 10.94 -14.25
C ALA A 193 4.39 12.27 -13.51
N LYS A 194 4.84 13.37 -14.11
CA LYS A 194 4.46 14.71 -13.62
C LYS A 194 2.98 14.97 -13.84
N THR A 195 2.41 15.96 -13.17
CA THR A 195 0.98 16.30 -13.31
C THR A 195 0.56 16.47 -14.78
N ALA A 196 1.33 17.25 -15.56
CA ALA A 196 1.06 17.42 -16.99
C ALA A 196 1.19 16.11 -17.80
N ASP A 197 2.09 15.21 -17.37
CA ASP A 197 2.31 13.92 -18.02
C ASP A 197 1.20 12.93 -17.70
N VAL A 198 0.62 12.96 -16.49
CA VAL A 198 -0.56 12.16 -16.14
C VAL A 198 -1.73 12.48 -17.07
N VAL A 199 -2.01 13.77 -17.28
CA VAL A 199 -3.07 14.23 -18.20
C VAL A 199 -2.80 13.79 -19.64
N GLN A 200 -1.53 13.73 -20.04
CA GLN A 200 -1.12 13.28 -21.37
C GLN A 200 -0.94 11.76 -21.45
N GLY A 201 -1.09 10.99 -20.37
CA GLY A 201 -0.84 9.55 -20.35
C GLY A 201 0.63 9.15 -20.51
N ARG A 202 1.60 9.97 -20.12
CA ARG A 202 3.04 9.73 -20.30
C ARG A 202 3.72 9.26 -19.01
N TRP A 203 4.37 8.09 -19.03
CA TRP A 203 4.89 7.46 -17.81
C TRP A 203 6.32 6.91 -17.99
N ARG A 204 7.17 7.05 -16.97
CA ARG A 204 8.47 6.37 -16.88
C ARG A 204 8.34 5.17 -15.95
N LEU A 205 8.87 4.02 -16.36
CA LEU A 205 8.67 2.75 -15.66
C LEU A 205 9.95 2.28 -14.95
N TYR A 206 9.78 1.70 -13.76
CA TYR A 206 10.84 1.01 -13.02
C TYR A 206 10.25 -0.19 -12.29
N ASP A 207 11.00 -1.27 -12.18
CA ASP A 207 10.52 -2.50 -11.55
C ASP A 207 11.29 -2.83 -10.27
N ILE A 208 10.57 -3.10 -9.17
CA ILE A 208 11.10 -3.77 -7.99
C ILE A 208 10.93 -5.27 -8.21
N THR A 209 12.00 -5.94 -8.58
CA THR A 209 12.02 -7.40 -8.80
C THR A 209 12.38 -8.15 -7.53
N THR A 210 11.99 -9.42 -7.45
CA THR A 210 12.43 -10.34 -6.38
C THR A 210 13.95 -10.48 -6.32
N ALA A 211 14.63 -10.48 -7.47
CA ALA A 211 16.08 -10.48 -7.57
C ALA A 211 16.70 -9.22 -6.95
N PHE A 212 16.11 -8.04 -7.20
CA PHE A 212 16.54 -6.78 -6.58
C PHE A 212 16.41 -6.83 -5.04
N LEU A 213 15.34 -7.45 -4.54
CA LEU A 213 15.11 -7.65 -3.12
C LEU A 213 15.94 -8.81 -2.51
N GLY A 214 16.71 -9.55 -3.31
CA GLY A 214 17.48 -10.71 -2.84
C GLY A 214 16.63 -11.91 -2.42
N VAL A 215 15.39 -12.01 -2.93
CA VAL A 215 14.43 -13.09 -2.64
C VAL A 215 13.90 -13.73 -3.94
N PRO A 216 14.77 -14.14 -4.88
CA PRO A 216 14.34 -14.68 -6.18
C PRO A 216 13.38 -15.86 -6.02
N GLY A 217 12.36 -15.93 -6.90
CA GLY A 217 11.34 -16.97 -6.85
C GLY A 217 10.22 -16.75 -5.82
N ALA A 218 10.25 -15.68 -5.03
CA ALA A 218 9.16 -15.31 -4.11
C ALA A 218 8.02 -14.58 -4.81
N PHE A 219 6.82 -14.60 -4.21
CA PHE A 219 5.68 -13.82 -4.68
C PHE A 219 5.56 -12.54 -3.83
N LEU A 220 5.53 -11.39 -4.47
CA LEU A 220 5.34 -10.07 -3.90
C LEU A 220 3.86 -9.72 -3.93
N ASP A 221 3.31 -9.25 -2.81
CA ASP A 221 1.88 -8.98 -2.67
C ASP A 221 1.61 -7.77 -1.76
N PHE A 222 0.41 -7.20 -1.85
CA PHE A 222 -0.10 -6.17 -0.95
C PHE A 222 0.87 -4.98 -0.77
N PRO A 223 1.21 -4.29 -1.87
CA PRO A 223 2.12 -3.18 -1.82
C PRO A 223 1.48 -1.93 -1.20
N ASP A 224 2.33 -0.98 -0.79
CA ASP A 224 1.89 0.36 -0.38
C ASP A 224 2.96 1.42 -0.65
N LEU A 225 2.54 2.69 -0.60
CA LEU A 225 3.38 3.86 -0.77
C LEU A 225 3.29 4.82 0.42
N ALA A 226 4.42 5.34 0.87
CA ALA A 226 4.49 6.48 1.78
C ALA A 226 5.58 7.46 1.38
N VAL A 227 5.39 8.75 1.69
CA VAL A 227 6.32 9.83 1.28
C VAL A 227 6.93 10.51 2.51
N GLY A 228 8.26 10.53 2.57
CA GLY A 228 9.04 11.32 3.52
C GLY A 228 9.45 12.67 2.94
N ALA A 229 10.40 13.34 3.58
CA ALA A 229 10.92 14.63 3.12
C ALA A 229 11.69 14.50 1.80
N HIS A 230 12.55 13.49 1.68
CA HIS A 230 13.44 13.30 0.53
C HIS A 230 13.37 11.90 -0.07
N SER A 231 12.44 11.05 0.40
CA SER A 231 12.30 9.67 -0.07
C SER A 231 10.85 9.26 -0.27
N LEU A 232 10.62 8.44 -1.29
CA LEU A 232 9.47 7.56 -1.42
C LEU A 232 9.79 6.23 -0.74
N TYR A 233 8.82 5.64 -0.06
CA TYR A 233 8.91 4.32 0.55
C TYR A 233 7.87 3.40 -0.09
N VAL A 234 8.31 2.25 -0.56
CA VAL A 234 7.45 1.19 -1.09
C VAL A 234 7.47 0.01 -0.14
N THR A 235 6.32 -0.50 0.29
CA THR A 235 6.25 -1.77 1.01
C THR A 235 5.71 -2.88 0.13
N THR A 236 6.05 -4.13 0.44
CA THR A 236 5.43 -5.32 -0.15
C THR A 236 5.60 -6.51 0.79
N ASN A 237 4.61 -7.39 0.86
CA ASN A 237 4.79 -8.72 1.42
C ASN A 237 5.68 -9.57 0.50
N ILE A 238 6.35 -10.56 1.08
CA ILE A 238 7.21 -11.52 0.39
C ILE A 238 6.79 -12.93 0.77
N PHE A 239 6.36 -13.72 -0.20
CA PHE A 239 5.96 -15.12 -0.03
C PHE A 239 6.95 -16.04 -0.73
N PRO A 240 7.97 -16.58 -0.03
CA PRO A 240 8.97 -17.47 -0.62
C PRO A 240 8.44 -18.89 -0.92
N GLY A 241 7.17 -19.17 -0.65
CA GLY A 241 6.55 -20.50 -0.74
C GLY A 241 6.24 -21.13 0.62
N GLY A 242 5.35 -22.12 0.63
CA GLY A 242 4.85 -22.74 1.86
C GLY A 242 4.02 -21.77 2.72
N SER A 243 4.11 -21.93 4.05
CA SER A 243 3.44 -21.09 5.04
C SER A 243 4.32 -19.94 5.56
N ARG A 244 5.38 -19.58 4.84
CA ARG A 244 6.27 -18.48 5.26
C ARG A 244 5.87 -17.18 4.58
N ALA A 245 5.98 -16.09 5.31
CA ALA A 245 5.85 -14.74 4.78
C ALA A 245 6.88 -13.83 5.45
N GLY A 246 7.34 -12.84 4.68
CA GLY A 246 8.13 -11.72 5.14
C GLY A 246 7.62 -10.44 4.49
N SER A 247 8.39 -9.37 4.55
CA SER A 247 8.08 -8.11 3.89
C SER A 247 9.32 -7.28 3.65
N ALA A 248 9.23 -6.33 2.73
CA ALA A 248 10.26 -5.35 2.46
C ALA A 248 9.73 -3.93 2.61
N VAL A 249 10.65 -3.02 2.95
CA VAL A 249 10.51 -1.57 2.76
C VAL A 249 11.62 -1.13 1.81
N VAL A 250 11.27 -0.53 0.68
CA VAL A 250 12.20 -0.02 -0.32
C VAL A 250 12.20 1.50 -0.27
N ARG A 251 13.33 2.10 0.14
CA ARG A 251 13.52 3.55 0.17
C ARG A 251 14.10 4.04 -1.16
N ILE A 252 13.44 5.00 -1.80
CA ILE A 252 13.77 5.58 -3.10
C ILE A 252 13.96 7.09 -2.94
N PRO A 253 15.18 7.63 -3.08
CA PRO A 253 15.41 9.07 -3.02
C PRO A 253 14.65 9.84 -4.11
N LEU A 254 14.00 10.94 -3.75
CA LEU A 254 13.15 11.73 -4.66
C LEU A 254 13.96 12.41 -5.79
N ASP A 255 15.22 12.77 -5.52
CA ASP A 255 16.15 13.30 -6.52
C ASP A 255 16.47 12.28 -7.64
N SER A 256 16.53 10.99 -7.30
CA SER A 256 16.71 9.91 -8.25
C SER A 256 15.48 9.72 -9.16
N ILE A 257 14.28 9.99 -8.63
CA ILE A 257 13.01 10.01 -9.39
C ILE A 257 12.97 11.22 -10.32
N ALA A 258 13.30 12.41 -9.79
CA ALA A 258 13.32 13.65 -10.56
C ALA A 258 14.30 13.58 -11.74
N SER A 259 15.51 13.05 -11.52
CA SER A 259 16.54 12.86 -12.55
C SER A 259 16.25 11.71 -13.53
N GLY A 260 15.29 10.83 -13.22
CA GLY A 260 15.01 9.63 -14.02
C GLY A 260 16.09 8.54 -13.91
N GLN A 261 16.98 8.63 -12.93
CA GLN A 261 18.00 7.63 -12.64
C GLN A 261 17.66 6.94 -11.32
N VAL A 262 16.47 6.33 -11.25
CA VAL A 262 15.88 5.86 -10.00
C VAL A 262 16.78 4.84 -9.33
N ALA A 263 17.16 5.16 -8.10
CA ALA A 263 17.93 4.29 -7.23
C ALA A 263 17.14 4.00 -5.96
N ALA A 264 17.37 2.83 -5.39
CA ALA A 264 16.60 2.34 -4.27
C ALA A 264 17.45 1.53 -3.31
N LYS A 265 17.06 1.55 -2.04
CA LYS A 265 17.65 0.73 -0.98
C LYS A 265 16.55 -0.10 -0.31
N PRO A 266 16.61 -1.43 -0.41
CA PRO A 266 15.68 -2.30 0.30
C PRO A 266 16.13 -2.59 1.74
N PHE A 267 15.16 -2.69 2.63
CA PHE A 267 15.25 -3.40 3.91
C PHE A 267 14.29 -4.59 3.84
N VAL A 268 14.78 -5.80 4.11
CA VAL A 268 14.02 -7.04 3.96
C VAL A 268 13.95 -7.76 5.30
N SER A 269 12.73 -8.11 5.73
CA SER A 269 12.48 -8.99 6.87
C SER A 269 11.89 -10.31 6.38
N ASN A 270 12.48 -11.42 6.83
CA ASN A 270 11.97 -12.77 6.56
C ASN A 270 11.06 -13.29 7.67
N GLU A 271 10.81 -12.49 8.70
CA GLU A 271 10.10 -12.89 9.92
C GLU A 271 8.87 -12.03 10.20
N LEU A 272 8.91 -10.76 9.78
CA LEU A 272 7.81 -9.81 9.93
C LEU A 272 7.19 -9.57 8.56
N GLN A 273 5.86 -9.56 8.55
CA GLN A 273 5.05 -9.34 7.36
C GLN A 273 4.24 -8.05 7.49
N SER A 274 3.73 -7.56 6.37
CA SER A 274 2.76 -6.48 6.28
C SER A 274 3.23 -5.19 6.94
N PHE A 275 4.47 -4.80 6.64
CA PHE A 275 4.97 -3.48 7.01
C PHE A 275 4.06 -2.39 6.45
N ARG A 276 3.75 -1.40 7.30
CA ARG A 276 3.11 -0.15 6.90
C ARG A 276 4.00 1.02 7.30
N VAL A 277 4.34 1.87 6.34
CA VAL A 277 5.12 3.09 6.58
C VAL A 277 4.15 4.23 6.88
N ALA A 278 4.46 5.01 7.91
CA ALA A 278 3.67 6.16 8.30
C ALA A 278 3.85 7.33 7.32
N GLN A 279 2.75 7.99 7.00
CA GLN A 279 2.75 9.26 6.27
C GLN A 279 3.19 10.41 7.16
N HIS A 280 3.67 11.50 6.55
CA HIS A 280 4.02 12.77 7.22
C HIS A 280 5.20 12.68 8.21
N CYS A 281 6.15 11.77 7.98
CA CYS A 281 7.25 11.54 8.93
C CYS A 281 8.50 12.44 8.74
N GLY A 282 8.49 13.39 7.79
CA GLY A 282 9.67 14.21 7.50
C GLY A 282 10.87 13.36 7.07
N THR A 283 12.06 13.62 7.64
CA THR A 283 13.33 12.96 7.28
C THR A 283 13.57 11.61 8.00
N ARG A 284 12.66 11.19 8.87
CA ARG A 284 12.74 9.93 9.63
C ARG A 284 11.50 9.10 9.36
N ALA A 285 11.60 8.07 8.53
CA ALA A 285 10.46 7.18 8.34
C ALA A 285 10.20 6.32 9.57
N PHE A 286 8.93 6.11 9.87
CA PHE A 286 8.47 5.13 10.84
C PHE A 286 7.65 4.06 10.14
N PHE A 287 7.87 2.80 10.47
CA PHE A 287 7.04 1.71 9.97
C PHE A 287 6.89 0.62 11.00
N ALA A 288 5.82 -0.15 10.92
CA ALA A 288 5.56 -1.19 11.89
C ALA A 288 5.02 -2.46 11.26
N ALA A 289 5.18 -3.57 12.00
CA ALA A 289 4.48 -4.81 11.80
C ALA A 289 4.09 -5.40 13.16
N HIS A 290 3.10 -6.30 13.17
CA HIS A 290 2.78 -7.09 14.35
C HIS A 290 3.90 -8.10 14.62
N GLN A 291 4.42 -8.11 15.84
CA GLN A 291 5.27 -9.19 16.33
C GLN A 291 4.39 -10.30 16.95
N ASP A 292 3.39 -9.88 17.71
CA ASP A 292 2.32 -10.69 18.29
C ASP A 292 1.08 -9.82 18.52
N THR A 293 -0.02 -10.38 19.01
CA THR A 293 -1.27 -9.63 19.22
C THR A 293 -1.23 -8.59 20.36
N SER A 294 -0.08 -8.41 21.02
CA SER A 294 0.15 -7.44 22.10
C SER A 294 1.43 -6.61 21.94
N THR A 295 2.12 -6.74 20.81
CA THR A 295 3.42 -6.12 20.57
C THR A 295 3.59 -5.76 19.09
N LEU A 296 3.84 -4.48 18.81
CA LEU A 296 4.31 -4.00 17.52
C LEU A 296 5.84 -3.99 17.49
N ALA A 297 6.43 -4.45 16.39
CA ALA A 297 7.79 -4.11 16.03
C ALA A 297 7.75 -2.79 15.25
N VAL A 298 8.15 -1.69 15.90
CA VAL A 298 8.21 -0.35 15.31
C VAL A 298 9.64 -0.05 14.91
N PHE A 299 9.82 0.40 13.69
CA PHE A 299 11.12 0.75 13.12
C PHE A 299 11.19 2.25 12.88
N SER A 300 12.32 2.86 13.23
CA SER A 300 12.69 4.21 12.80
C SER A 300 13.82 4.14 11.78
N TRP A 301 13.73 4.91 10.70
CA TRP A 301 14.74 4.92 9.65
C TRP A 301 15.02 6.34 9.16
N ASP A 302 16.09 6.94 9.68
CA ASP A 302 16.57 8.22 9.14
C ASP A 302 17.02 8.04 7.69
N GLU A 303 16.74 9.02 6.84
CA GLU A 303 17.11 8.97 5.42
C GLU A 303 18.63 8.84 5.20
N ALA A 304 19.44 9.34 6.13
CA ALA A 304 20.89 9.17 6.15
C ALA A 304 21.34 7.77 6.62
N ASP A 305 20.51 7.06 7.38
CA ASP A 305 20.89 5.79 7.99
C ASP A 305 20.98 4.66 6.97
N GLN A 306 21.89 3.73 7.24
CA GLN A 306 22.11 2.59 6.37
C GLN A 306 21.00 1.54 6.48
N ALA A 307 20.41 1.39 7.67
CA ALA A 307 19.38 0.42 8.00
C ALA A 307 18.41 1.01 9.06
N PRO A 308 17.17 0.51 9.13
CA PRO A 308 16.22 0.92 10.15
C PRO A 308 16.58 0.32 11.52
N THR A 309 16.19 1.02 12.59
CA THR A 309 16.37 0.58 13.98
C THR A 309 15.03 0.10 14.55
N PRO A 310 14.93 -1.18 15.00
CA PRO A 310 13.70 -1.71 15.59
C PRO A 310 13.55 -1.33 17.07
N THR A 311 12.31 -1.19 17.50
CA THR A 311 11.87 -1.04 18.89
C THR A 311 10.59 -1.86 19.09
N ALA A 312 10.54 -2.69 20.13
CA ALA A 312 9.33 -3.40 20.50
C ALA A 312 8.43 -2.46 21.32
N VAL A 313 7.19 -2.26 20.86
CA VAL A 313 6.19 -1.40 21.52
C VAL A 313 5.02 -2.26 21.93
N GLY A 314 4.76 -2.33 23.24
CA GLY A 314 3.59 -3.01 23.77
C GLY A 314 2.31 -2.27 23.38
N VAL A 315 1.31 -2.99 22.90
CA VAL A 315 -0.05 -2.50 22.65
C VAL A 315 -1.04 -3.31 23.46
N SER A 316 -2.25 -2.77 23.68
CA SER A 316 -3.31 -3.54 24.32
C SER A 316 -3.63 -4.78 23.48
N ARG A 317 -3.72 -5.95 24.12
CA ARG A 317 -3.87 -7.23 23.45
C ARG A 317 -5.18 -7.29 22.67
N TRP A 318 -5.09 -7.54 21.38
CA TRP A 318 -6.26 -7.69 20.51
C TRP A 318 -6.51 -9.15 20.12
N ILE A 319 -7.75 -9.42 19.70
CA ILE A 319 -8.22 -10.69 19.17
C ILE A 319 -8.37 -10.52 17.66
N GLY A 320 -7.94 -11.50 16.87
CA GLY A 320 -8.16 -11.47 15.43
C GLY A 320 -8.06 -12.86 14.82
N GLY A 321 -8.72 -13.03 13.68
CA GLY A 321 -8.62 -14.24 12.87
C GLY A 321 -9.97 -14.86 12.51
N ASP A 322 -11.05 -14.53 13.24
CA ASP A 322 -12.33 -15.23 13.11
C ASP A 322 -13.59 -14.31 13.08
N GLY A 323 -13.45 -12.98 13.25
CA GLY A 323 -14.58 -12.09 13.61
C GLY A 323 -15.06 -11.05 12.60
N TYR A 324 -14.45 -10.87 11.43
CA TYR A 324 -14.87 -9.79 10.51
C TYR A 324 -16.13 -10.16 9.72
N VAL A 325 -17.30 -9.91 10.30
CA VAL A 325 -18.59 -10.19 9.67
C VAL A 325 -19.38 -8.91 9.45
N SER A 326 -19.66 -8.59 8.19
CA SER A 326 -20.69 -7.63 7.84
C SER A 326 -21.40 -8.08 6.57
N ARG A 327 -22.74 -8.15 6.66
CA ARG A 327 -23.62 -8.55 5.56
C ARG A 327 -24.37 -7.33 5.07
N THR A 328 -24.31 -7.12 3.76
CA THR A 328 -25.16 -6.15 3.07
C THR A 328 -26.61 -6.66 3.04
N PRO A 329 -27.61 -5.79 2.78
CA PRO A 329 -29.01 -6.19 2.73
C PRO A 329 -29.33 -7.30 1.71
N ASP A 330 -28.52 -7.45 0.66
CA ASP A 330 -28.65 -8.52 -0.35
C ASP A 330 -27.85 -9.80 0.01
N GLY A 331 -27.33 -9.88 1.23
CA GLY A 331 -26.63 -11.05 1.77
C GLY A 331 -25.16 -11.16 1.38
N ARG A 332 -24.60 -10.24 0.58
CA ARG A 332 -23.17 -10.25 0.25
C ARG A 332 -22.31 -9.91 1.47
N ARG A 333 -21.16 -10.58 1.58
CA ARG A 333 -20.19 -10.41 2.66
C ARG A 333 -19.00 -9.60 2.15
N TRP A 334 -18.93 -8.34 2.55
CA TRP A 334 -17.91 -7.41 2.07
C TRP A 334 -16.65 -7.37 2.95
N LEU A 335 -16.73 -7.92 4.17
CA LEU A 335 -15.57 -8.06 5.08
C LEU A 335 -14.89 -9.44 5.01
N ASP A 336 -15.30 -10.33 4.09
CA ASP A 336 -14.71 -11.70 3.95
C ASP A 336 -13.19 -11.71 3.68
N ARG A 337 -12.62 -10.55 3.34
CA ARG A 337 -11.19 -10.36 3.05
C ARG A 337 -10.48 -9.43 4.05
N ALA A 338 -11.20 -8.93 5.04
CA ALA A 338 -10.61 -8.16 6.12
C ALA A 338 -9.73 -9.07 6.99
N ASP A 339 -8.64 -8.50 7.50
CA ASP A 339 -7.69 -9.17 8.37
C ASP A 339 -6.96 -8.10 9.24
N PRO A 340 -6.09 -8.50 10.19
CA PRO A 340 -5.50 -7.56 11.14
C PRO A 340 -4.24 -6.87 10.60
N ARG A 341 -3.96 -6.90 9.28
CA ARG A 341 -2.84 -6.15 8.72
C ARG A 341 -2.96 -4.66 9.08
N ILE A 342 -1.82 -4.01 9.28
CA ILE A 342 -1.78 -2.56 9.47
C ILE A 342 -2.13 -1.91 8.13
N THR A 343 -3.20 -1.12 8.11
CA THR A 343 -3.74 -0.47 6.91
C THR A 343 -3.62 1.05 6.94
N GLY A 344 -3.41 1.64 8.12
CA GLY A 344 -3.18 3.07 8.27
C GLY A 344 -1.95 3.35 9.13
N ALA A 345 -1.19 4.38 8.79
CA ALA A 345 -0.08 4.86 9.58
C ALA A 345 0.21 6.35 9.30
N THR A 346 0.43 7.14 10.35
CA THR A 346 0.81 8.56 10.20
C THR A 346 1.57 9.07 11.41
N LEU A 347 2.46 10.03 11.20
CA LEU A 347 3.00 10.89 12.24
C LEU A 347 2.22 12.20 12.29
N ALA A 348 1.62 12.51 13.43
CA ALA A 348 0.91 13.76 13.67
C ALA A 348 1.57 14.49 14.84
N GLY A 349 2.29 15.58 14.55
CA GLY A 349 3.10 16.27 15.56
C GLY A 349 4.18 15.33 16.11
N ASN A 350 4.09 15.01 17.41
CA ASN A 350 4.99 14.08 18.10
C ASN A 350 4.35 12.70 18.34
N GLU A 351 3.17 12.42 17.77
CA GLU A 351 2.44 11.17 17.96
C GLU A 351 2.51 10.31 16.69
N LEU A 352 2.93 9.05 16.88
CA LEU A 352 2.96 8.05 15.82
C LEU A 352 1.73 7.14 15.94
N TRP A 353 0.91 7.11 14.90
CA TRP A 353 -0.34 6.37 14.83
C TRP A 353 -0.20 5.21 13.85
N PHE A 354 -0.70 4.04 14.26
CA PHE A 354 -0.92 2.87 13.41
C PHE A 354 -2.35 2.37 13.59
N ALA A 355 -2.98 1.93 12.52
CA ALA A 355 -4.36 1.44 12.52
C ALA A 355 -4.45 0.06 11.87
N TRP A 356 -5.23 -0.83 12.50
CA TRP A 356 -5.53 -2.17 12.02
C TRP A 356 -6.92 -2.59 12.51
N SER A 357 -7.49 -3.60 11.85
CA SER A 357 -8.76 -4.21 12.25
C SER A 357 -8.54 -5.27 13.33
N VAL A 358 -9.50 -5.41 14.23
CA VAL A 358 -9.53 -6.42 15.29
C VAL A 358 -10.94 -7.00 15.42
N ASP A 359 -11.07 -8.19 15.99
CA ASP A 359 -12.37 -8.82 16.24
C ASP A 359 -13.12 -8.10 17.39
N THR A 360 -14.46 -8.14 17.36
CA THR A 360 -15.31 -7.65 18.45
C THR A 360 -14.90 -8.24 19.80
N GLY A 361 -14.98 -7.46 20.88
CA GLY A 361 -14.55 -7.88 22.22
C GLY A 361 -13.05 -7.71 22.47
N SER A 362 -12.26 -7.35 21.46
CA SER A 362 -10.85 -6.96 21.64
C SER A 362 -10.73 -5.79 22.61
N ASN A 363 -9.75 -5.84 23.51
CA ASN A 363 -9.44 -4.73 24.45
C ASN A 363 -10.62 -4.27 25.31
N HIS A 364 -11.57 -5.17 25.63
CA HIS A 364 -12.80 -4.86 26.37
C HIS A 364 -13.67 -3.78 25.68
N ARG A 365 -13.53 -3.64 24.35
CA ARG A 365 -14.39 -2.79 23.54
C ARG A 365 -15.65 -3.58 23.15
N PRO A 366 -16.85 -3.00 23.30
CA PRO A 366 -18.11 -3.65 22.95
C PRO A 366 -18.20 -4.01 21.46
#